data_AF-M2QHX9-F1
#
_entry.id   AF-M2QHX9-F1
#
_cell.length_a   1.000
_cell.length_b   1.000
_cell.length_c   1.000
_cell.angle_alpha   90.00
_cell.angle_beta   90.00
_cell.angle_gamma   90.00
#
_symmetry.space_group_name_H-M   'P 1'
#
loop_
_entity.id
_entity.type
_entity.pdbx_description
1 polymer ?
#
loop_
_entity_poly.entity_id
_entity_poly.type
_entity_poly.pdbx_seq_one_letter_code
_entity_poly.pdbx_strand_id
1 'polypeptide(L)'
;MSPFDGSNSHDSEPNEHNKLDVYILEDTKLVLPSRLPLSIRKSACLRGVADIERRLRRAQMEDSLFELRRLRRVYASLLKRLKENVAGQGQKANTCSKTSVRAFTTKIKLAVYRYREARSALLALEPDGAWQAVFHELRDEDNRGPGHEEDEMSEGRR
;
A
#
# COMPACT_ATOMS: atom_id res chain seq x y z
N MET A 1 57.15 -22.14 -62.96
CA MET A 1 56.64 -23.03 -61.89
C MET A 1 56.73 -22.26 -60.58
N SER A 2 55.61 -21.76 -60.06
CA SER A 2 55.55 -21.08 -58.75
C SER A 2 54.72 -21.97 -57.81
N PRO A 3 55.15 -22.21 -56.56
CA PRO A 3 54.37 -22.97 -55.59
C PRO A 3 53.36 -22.07 -54.87
N PHE A 4 52.18 -22.63 -54.65
CA PHE A 4 51.03 -22.06 -53.97
C PHE A 4 51.33 -21.92 -52.47
N ASP A 5 51.58 -20.71 -51.97
CA ASP A 5 51.69 -20.44 -50.52
C ASP A 5 50.30 -20.11 -49.98
N GLY A 6 49.60 -21.16 -49.53
CA GLY A 6 48.31 -21.06 -48.86
C GLY A 6 48.50 -20.68 -47.41
N SER A 7 48.55 -19.38 -47.11
CA SER A 7 48.44 -18.88 -45.74
C SER A 7 47.06 -19.19 -45.19
N ASN A 8 46.95 -20.22 -44.35
CA ASN A 8 45.73 -20.55 -43.60
C ASN A 8 45.58 -19.55 -42.45
N SER A 9 44.95 -18.40 -42.72
CA SER A 9 44.49 -17.47 -41.70
C SER A 9 43.28 -18.09 -41.00
N HIS A 10 43.55 -18.81 -39.91
CA HIS A 10 42.54 -19.22 -38.95
C HIS A 10 42.12 -17.98 -38.16
N ASP A 11 41.25 -17.17 -38.74
CA ASP A 11 40.46 -16.18 -38.02
C ASP A 11 39.53 -16.96 -37.10
N SER A 12 40.00 -17.22 -35.89
CA SER A 12 39.17 -17.63 -34.76
C SER A 12 38.27 -16.45 -34.42
N GLU A 13 37.10 -16.37 -35.07
CA GLU A 13 36.03 -15.51 -34.59
C GLU A 13 35.77 -15.83 -33.11
N PRO A 14 35.77 -14.83 -32.21
CA PRO A 14 35.36 -15.06 -30.84
C PRO A 14 33.87 -15.37 -30.86
N ASN A 15 33.59 -16.65 -30.68
CA ASN A 15 32.27 -17.19 -30.48
C ASN A 15 31.68 -16.59 -29.19
N GLU A 16 31.01 -15.43 -29.33
CA GLU A 16 30.10 -14.86 -28.34
C GLU A 16 28.89 -15.78 -28.20
N HIS A 17 29.12 -16.95 -27.63
CA HIS A 17 28.07 -17.82 -27.15
C HIS A 17 27.36 -17.11 -25.99
N ASN A 18 26.33 -16.37 -26.37
CA ASN A 18 25.03 -16.28 -25.72
C ASN A 18 25.10 -16.48 -24.20
N LYS A 19 25.52 -15.43 -23.50
CA LYS A 19 25.29 -15.31 -22.07
C LYS A 19 23.77 -15.19 -21.89
N LEU A 20 23.09 -16.34 -21.81
CA LEU A 20 21.75 -16.39 -21.26
C LEU A 20 21.91 -15.85 -19.84
N ASP A 21 21.51 -14.60 -19.64
CA ASP A 21 21.43 -14.02 -18.32
C ASP A 21 20.63 -15.00 -17.47
N VAL A 22 21.32 -15.64 -16.53
CA VAL A 22 20.72 -16.59 -15.59
C VAL A 22 19.77 -15.77 -14.73
N TYR A 23 18.52 -15.71 -15.17
CA TYR A 23 17.49 -14.90 -14.55
C TYR A 23 16.91 -15.67 -13.36
N ILE A 24 17.21 -15.21 -12.15
CA ILE A 24 16.66 -15.79 -10.93
C ILE A 24 15.20 -15.38 -10.84
N LEU A 25 14.30 -16.35 -11.05
CA LEU A 25 12.85 -16.13 -10.97
C LEU A 25 12.42 -15.52 -9.63
N GLU A 26 13.16 -15.83 -8.57
CA GLU A 26 12.92 -15.36 -7.20
C GLU A 26 13.11 -13.84 -7.04
N ASP A 27 13.97 -13.23 -7.85
CA ASP A 27 14.25 -11.79 -7.83
C ASP A 27 13.32 -10.99 -8.76
N THR A 28 12.39 -11.67 -9.44
CA THR A 28 11.46 -11.03 -10.37
C THR A 28 10.43 -10.22 -9.60
N LYS A 29 10.38 -8.91 -9.87
CA LYS A 29 9.36 -8.03 -9.28
C LYS A 29 7.98 -8.42 -9.78
N LEU A 30 7.21 -9.09 -8.92
CA LEU A 30 5.82 -9.38 -9.17
C LEU A 30 4.98 -8.10 -9.09
N VAL A 31 4.15 -7.88 -10.11
CA VAL A 31 3.28 -6.72 -10.24
C VAL A 31 1.83 -7.16 -10.42
N LEU A 32 0.92 -6.42 -9.80
CA LEU A 32 -0.51 -6.65 -9.95
C LEU A 32 -1.05 -5.98 -11.22
N PRO A 33 -2.14 -6.50 -11.82
CA PRO A 33 -2.79 -5.90 -12.98
C PRO A 33 -3.06 -4.40 -12.86
N SER A 34 -3.43 -3.90 -11.67
CA SER A 34 -3.70 -2.48 -11.42
C SER A 34 -2.50 -1.56 -11.63
N ARG A 35 -1.27 -2.10 -11.51
CA ARG A 35 -0.02 -1.34 -11.71
C ARG A 35 0.45 -1.35 -13.17
N LEU A 36 -0.23 -2.10 -14.03
CA LEU A 36 0.08 -2.18 -15.46
C LEU A 36 -0.82 -1.21 -16.25
N PRO A 37 -0.27 -0.49 -17.26
CA PRO A 37 -1.06 0.25 -18.23
C PRO A 37 -2.13 -0.63 -18.91
N LEU A 38 -3.26 -0.01 -19.25
CA LEU A 38 -4.39 -0.69 -19.89
C LEU A 38 -4.01 -1.41 -21.19
N SER A 39 -3.04 -0.87 -21.94
CA SER A 39 -2.55 -1.42 -23.20
C SER A 39 -1.90 -2.79 -23.05
N ILE A 40 -1.07 -2.98 -22.01
CA ILE A 40 -0.34 -4.23 -21.79
C ILE A 40 -1.10 -5.22 -20.92
N ARG A 41 -2.10 -4.77 -20.16
CA ARG A 41 -2.86 -5.64 -19.24
C ARG A 41 -3.57 -6.78 -19.96
N LYS A 42 -4.09 -6.54 -21.17
CA LYS A 42 -4.82 -7.56 -21.95
C LYS A 42 -3.91 -8.65 -22.52
N SER A 43 -2.64 -8.34 -22.80
CA SER A 43 -1.67 -9.30 -23.35
C SER A 43 -0.84 -9.98 -22.28
N ALA A 44 -0.50 -9.28 -21.20
CA ALA A 44 0.38 -9.78 -20.14
C ALA A 44 -0.37 -10.51 -19.01
N CYS A 45 -1.62 -10.15 -18.71
CA CYS A 45 -2.37 -10.79 -17.64
C CYS A 45 -3.18 -11.99 -18.15
N LEU A 46 -3.12 -13.09 -17.41
CA LEU A 46 -4.01 -14.22 -17.64
C LEU A 46 -5.48 -13.77 -17.49
N ARG A 47 -6.36 -14.35 -18.32
CA ARG A 47 -7.80 -14.07 -18.31
C ARG A 47 -8.38 -14.25 -16.90
N GLY A 48 -9.16 -13.28 -16.44
CA GLY A 48 -9.81 -13.30 -15.13
C GLY A 48 -8.96 -12.79 -13.96
N VAL A 49 -7.64 -12.68 -14.09
CA VAL A 49 -6.78 -12.19 -12.98
C VAL A 49 -7.11 -10.74 -12.60
N ALA A 50 -7.40 -9.89 -13.58
CA ALA A 50 -7.84 -8.52 -13.32
C ALA A 50 -9.19 -8.46 -12.58
N ASP A 51 -10.10 -9.42 -12.84
CA ASP A 51 -11.39 -9.50 -12.15
C ASP A 51 -11.23 -9.99 -10.70
N ILE A 52 -10.30 -10.94 -10.47
CA ILE A 52 -9.90 -11.38 -9.13
C ILE A 52 -9.33 -10.21 -8.34
N GLU A 53 -8.42 -9.44 -8.93
CA GLU A 53 -7.86 -8.26 -8.28
C GLU A 53 -8.97 -7.24 -7.97
N ARG A 54 -9.89 -6.98 -8.90
CA ARG A 54 -11.01 -6.04 -8.68
C ARG A 54 -11.82 -6.43 -7.44
N ARG A 55 -12.15 -7.72 -7.29
CA ARG A 55 -12.87 -8.24 -6.11
C ARG A 55 -12.05 -8.10 -4.83
N LEU A 56 -10.74 -8.40 -4.90
CA LEU A 56 -9.82 -8.22 -3.80
C LEU A 56 -9.77 -6.75 -3.34
N ARG A 57 -9.68 -5.79 -4.26
CA ARG A 57 -9.63 -4.36 -3.92
C ARG A 57 -10.92 -3.87 -3.26
N ARG A 58 -12.08 -4.34 -3.73
CA ARG A 58 -13.37 -4.03 -3.09
C ARG A 58 -13.41 -4.53 -1.64
N ALA A 59 -13.05 -5.80 -1.41
CA ALA A 59 -12.97 -6.36 -0.07
C ALA A 59 -11.97 -5.59 0.82
N GLN A 60 -10.79 -5.24 0.29
CA GLN A 60 -9.79 -4.45 1.01
C GLN A 60 -10.31 -3.08 1.43
N MET A 61 -11.10 -2.40 0.60
CA MET A 61 -11.71 -1.12 0.96
C MET A 61 -12.73 -1.29 2.08
N GLU A 62 -13.61 -2.29 1.99
CA GLU A 62 -14.61 -2.62 3.02
C GLU A 62 -13.95 -2.90 4.38
N ASP A 63 -12.96 -3.80 4.39
CA ASP A 63 -12.22 -4.16 5.59
C ASP A 63 -11.47 -2.97 6.18
N SER A 64 -10.85 -2.15 5.33
CA SER A 64 -10.11 -0.96 5.77
C SER A 64 -11.03 0.07 6.40
N LEU A 65 -12.23 0.30 5.85
CA LEU A 65 -13.22 1.20 6.44
C LEU A 65 -13.81 0.64 7.74
N PHE A 66 -14.06 -0.68 7.81
CA PHE A 66 -14.51 -1.32 9.04
C PHE A 66 -13.47 -1.15 10.15
N GLU A 67 -12.21 -1.47 9.86
CA GLU A 67 -11.12 -1.34 10.82
C GLU A 67 -10.88 0.13 11.21
N LEU A 68 -10.96 1.06 10.26
CA LEU A 68 -10.84 2.50 10.55
C LEU A 68 -11.89 2.96 11.56
N ARG A 69 -13.17 2.63 11.35
CA ARG A 69 -14.27 2.98 12.26
C ARG A 69 -14.07 2.35 13.64
N ARG A 70 -13.66 1.09 13.69
CA ARG A 70 -13.35 0.38 14.94
C ARG A 70 -12.22 1.06 15.70
N LEU A 71 -11.10 1.34 15.03
CA LEU A 71 -9.95 2.01 15.64
C LEU A 71 -10.31 3.40 16.14
N ARG A 72 -11.09 4.18 15.38
CA ARG A 72 -11.56 5.51 15.79
C ARG A 72 -12.44 5.49 17.03
N ARG A 73 -13.35 4.52 17.15
CA ARG A 73 -14.17 4.34 18.37
C ARG A 73 -13.30 4.02 19.59
N VAL A 74 -12.35 3.09 19.44
CA VAL A 74 -11.43 2.74 20.53
C VAL A 74 -10.56 3.94 20.92
N TYR A 75 -10.05 4.67 19.93
CA TYR A 75 -9.22 5.86 20.15
C TYR A 75 -9.98 6.96 20.93
N ALA A 76 -11.23 7.25 20.56
CA ALA A 76 -12.07 8.20 21.27
C ALA A 76 -12.27 7.81 22.75
N SER A 77 -12.57 6.53 23.03
CA SER A 77 -12.69 6.01 24.39
C SER A 77 -11.39 6.13 25.18
N LEU A 78 -10.24 5.89 24.54
CA LEU A 78 -8.92 6.05 25.16
C LEU A 78 -8.64 7.51 25.52
N LEU A 79 -8.95 8.45 24.62
CA LEU A 79 -8.78 9.88 24.88
C LEU A 79 -9.69 10.37 26.00
N LYS A 80 -10.96 9.96 26.03
CA LYS A 80 -11.90 10.29 27.11
C LYS A 80 -11.35 9.83 28.46
N ARG A 81 -10.91 8.57 28.54
CA ARG A 81 -10.31 8.00 29.75
C ARG A 81 -9.03 8.74 30.16
N LEU A 82 -8.21 9.15 29.20
CA LEU A 82 -7.02 9.95 29.49
C LEU A 82 -7.40 11.29 30.11
N LYS A 83 -8.36 12.01 29.53
CA LYS A 83 -8.87 13.31 30.03
C LYS A 83 -9.40 13.19 31.47
N GLU A 84 -10.15 12.13 31.77
CA GLU A 84 -10.71 11.88 33.10
C GLU A 84 -9.64 11.50 34.15
N ASN A 85 -8.57 10.79 33.75
CA ASN A 85 -7.55 10.27 34.67
C ASN A 85 -6.37 11.22 34.92
N VAL A 86 -6.30 12.39 34.26
CA VAL A 86 -5.20 13.37 34.43
C VAL A 86 -5.12 13.93 35.87
N ALA A 87 -6.20 13.85 36.66
CA ALA A 87 -6.27 14.47 37.98
C ALA A 87 -5.55 13.72 39.13
N GLY A 88 -4.89 12.57 38.92
CA GLY A 88 -4.34 11.85 40.09
C GLY A 88 -3.33 10.71 39.86
N GLN A 89 -2.79 10.50 38.66
CA GLN A 89 -1.87 9.38 38.40
C GLN A 89 -0.43 9.82 38.09
N GLY A 90 0.54 9.12 38.70
CA GLY A 90 1.97 9.39 38.56
C GLY A 90 2.54 9.16 37.14
N GLN A 91 3.80 9.55 36.95
CA GLN A 91 4.51 9.59 35.65
C GLN A 91 4.40 8.29 34.80
N LYS A 92 4.40 7.10 35.44
CA LYS A 92 4.33 5.80 34.74
C LYS A 92 3.01 5.59 33.99
N ALA A 93 1.87 5.99 34.57
CA ALA A 93 0.55 5.84 33.95
C ALA A 93 0.40 6.76 32.72
N ASN A 94 1.00 7.94 32.78
CA ASN A 94 1.04 8.89 31.66
C ASN A 94 1.84 8.34 30.47
N THR A 95 2.99 7.70 30.73
CA THR A 95 3.82 7.11 29.66
C THR A 95 3.14 5.94 28.96
N CYS A 96 2.54 5.00 29.70
CA CYS A 96 1.80 3.87 29.09
C CYS A 96 0.60 4.34 28.26
N SER A 97 -0.10 5.38 28.72
CA SER A 97 -1.23 5.96 27.99
C SER A 97 -0.79 6.63 26.69
N LYS A 98 0.31 7.41 26.71
CA LYS A 98 0.91 8.01 25.50
C LYS A 98 1.36 6.96 24.48
N THR A 99 1.97 5.86 24.92
CA THR A 99 2.37 4.76 24.03
C THR A 99 1.16 4.12 23.35
N SER A 100 0.07 3.91 24.11
CA SER A 100 -1.18 3.37 23.57
C SER A 100 -1.77 4.31 22.51
N VAL A 101 -1.88 5.60 22.82
CA VAL A 101 -2.37 6.63 21.87
C VAL A 101 -1.57 6.60 20.57
N ARG A 102 -0.23 6.64 20.64
CA ARG A 102 0.64 6.57 19.46
C ARG A 102 0.43 5.30 18.63
N ALA A 103 0.30 4.15 19.29
CA ALA A 103 0.05 2.88 18.60
C ALA A 103 -1.27 2.90 17.82
N PHE A 104 -2.34 3.45 18.39
CA PHE A 104 -3.62 3.60 17.68
C PHE A 104 -3.54 4.62 16.55
N THR A 105 -2.86 5.74 16.73
CA THR A 105 -2.63 6.72 15.64
C THR A 105 -1.93 6.07 14.45
N THR A 106 -0.89 5.26 14.68
CA THR A 106 -0.19 4.53 13.60
C THR A 106 -1.12 3.53 12.91
N LYS A 107 -1.95 2.78 13.66
CA LYS A 107 -2.92 1.84 13.08
C LYS A 107 -3.99 2.55 12.23
N ILE A 108 -4.49 3.70 12.69
CA ILE A 108 -5.44 4.53 11.94
C ILE A 108 -4.81 4.98 10.62
N LYS A 109 -3.58 5.51 10.65
CA LYS A 109 -2.84 5.91 9.44
C LYS A 109 -2.68 4.75 8.46
N LEU A 110 -2.35 3.55 8.96
CA LEU A 110 -2.22 2.36 8.13
C LEU A 110 -3.56 1.94 7.49
N ALA A 111 -4.66 2.01 8.22
CA ALA A 111 -6.00 1.70 7.68
C ALA A 111 -6.40 2.70 6.58
N VAL A 112 -6.15 3.99 6.78
CA VAL A 112 -6.37 5.04 5.77
C VAL A 112 -5.52 4.78 4.52
N TYR A 113 -4.23 4.47 4.70
CA TYR A 113 -3.33 4.16 3.60
C TYR A 113 -3.82 2.95 2.79
N ARG A 114 -4.20 1.86 3.46
CA ARG A 114 -4.73 0.65 2.80
C ARG A 114 -5.99 0.94 1.98
N TYR A 115 -6.90 1.75 2.53
CA TYR A 115 -8.09 2.19 1.82
C TYR A 115 -7.73 2.98 0.54
N ARG A 116 -6.87 3.99 0.67
CA ARG A 116 -6.46 4.85 -0.45
C ARG A 116 -5.74 4.06 -1.55
N GLU A 117 -4.82 3.17 -1.18
CA GLU A 117 -4.12 2.28 -2.11
C GLU A 117 -5.09 1.34 -2.83
N ALA A 118 -6.02 0.70 -2.11
CA ALA A 118 -7.01 -0.20 -2.70
C ALA A 118 -7.94 0.56 -3.65
N ARG A 119 -8.36 1.77 -3.29
CA ARG A 119 -9.19 2.65 -4.12
C ARG A 119 -8.46 3.09 -5.39
N SER A 120 -7.20 3.50 -5.28
CA SER A 120 -6.36 3.88 -6.44
C SER A 120 -6.19 2.70 -7.41
N ALA A 121 -5.90 1.50 -6.86
CA ALA A 121 -5.81 0.29 -7.66
C ALA A 121 -7.14 -0.06 -8.35
N LEU A 122 -8.27 0.11 -7.66
CA LEU A 122 -9.58 -0.15 -8.24
C LEU A 122 -9.95 0.86 -9.32
N LEU A 123 -9.61 2.14 -9.15
CA LEU A 123 -9.76 3.16 -10.20
C LEU A 123 -8.99 2.80 -11.47
N ALA A 124 -7.77 2.26 -11.33
CA ALA A 124 -6.98 1.81 -12.49
C ALA A 124 -7.57 0.58 -13.20
N LEU A 125 -8.39 -0.22 -12.51
CA LEU A 125 -9.05 -1.41 -13.05
C LEU A 125 -10.45 -1.13 -13.61
N GLU A 126 -11.20 -0.24 -12.97
CA GLU A 126 -12.60 0.08 -13.28
C GLU A 126 -12.87 1.58 -13.01
N PRO A 127 -12.47 2.46 -13.95
CA PRO A 127 -12.58 3.92 -13.78
C PRO A 127 -14.02 4.44 -13.70
N ASP A 128 -14.99 3.76 -14.31
CA ASP A 128 -16.40 4.20 -14.39
C ASP A 128 -17.34 3.28 -13.61
N GLY A 129 -16.83 2.62 -12.57
CA GLY A 129 -17.59 1.64 -11.81
C GLY A 129 -18.58 2.27 -10.82
N ALA A 130 -19.76 1.67 -10.70
CA ALA A 130 -20.80 2.05 -9.73
C ALA A 130 -20.32 2.02 -8.26
N TRP A 131 -19.20 1.31 -7.99
CA TRP A 131 -18.57 1.25 -6.68
C TRP A 131 -18.16 2.63 -6.14
N GLN A 132 -17.92 3.63 -7.00
CA GLN A 132 -17.57 4.98 -6.57
C GLN A 132 -18.70 5.71 -5.84
N ALA A 133 -19.96 5.30 -6.06
CA ALA A 133 -21.10 5.82 -5.33
C ALA A 133 -21.14 5.33 -3.87
N VAL A 134 -20.41 4.26 -3.54
CA VAL A 134 -20.35 3.66 -2.20
C VAL A 134 -19.01 3.97 -1.52
N PHE A 135 -17.90 3.90 -2.26
CA PHE A 135 -16.55 4.11 -1.75
C PHE A 135 -15.98 5.45 -2.23
N HIS A 136 -16.33 6.50 -1.50
CA HIS A 136 -15.86 7.86 -1.77
C HIS A 136 -14.36 8.03 -1.49
N GLU A 137 -13.78 9.11 -2.01
CA GLU A 137 -12.44 9.51 -1.62
C GLU A 137 -12.43 9.80 -0.11
N LEU A 138 -11.43 9.25 0.60
CA LEU A 138 -11.27 9.47 2.03
C LEU A 138 -10.21 10.56 2.23
N ARG A 139 -10.64 11.77 2.56
CA ARG A 139 -9.76 12.91 2.86
C ARG A 139 -9.26 12.82 4.30
N ASP A 140 -8.20 13.54 4.62
CA ASP A 140 -7.69 13.59 5.99
C ASP A 140 -8.72 14.21 6.94
N GLU A 141 -9.54 15.14 6.42
CA GLU A 141 -10.64 15.80 7.12
C GLU A 141 -11.78 14.85 7.54
N ASP A 142 -11.99 13.78 6.78
CA ASP A 142 -13.04 12.78 7.02
C ASP A 142 -12.65 11.80 8.14
N ASN A 143 -11.36 11.74 8.46
CA ASN A 143 -10.81 10.83 9.45
C ASN A 143 -11.03 11.39 10.86
N ARG A 144 -12.29 11.51 11.28
CA ARG A 144 -12.68 12.02 12.61
C ARG A 144 -13.30 10.94 13.47
N GLY A 145 -13.14 11.08 14.78
CA GLY A 145 -13.76 10.20 15.76
C GLY A 145 -15.25 10.48 15.96
N PRO A 146 -15.99 9.53 16.55
CA PRO A 146 -17.36 9.78 17.01
C PRO A 146 -17.33 10.72 18.23
N GLY A 147 -17.73 11.98 18.03
CA GLY A 147 -17.81 13.01 19.08
C GLY A 147 -17.49 14.40 18.54
N HIS A 148 -17.88 15.45 19.27
CA HIS A 148 -17.33 16.78 19.03
C HIS A 148 -15.88 16.74 19.54
N GLU A 149 -14.91 16.63 18.64
CA GLU A 149 -13.50 16.79 18.97
C GLU A 149 -13.32 18.26 19.38
N GLU A 150 -13.62 18.58 20.64
CA GLU A 150 -13.11 19.79 21.28
C GLU A 150 -11.59 19.64 21.29
N ASP A 151 -10.97 20.35 20.36
CA ASP A 151 -9.56 20.70 20.24
C ASP A 151 -8.59 19.66 20.80
N GLU A 152 -7.88 19.00 19.88
CA GLU A 152 -6.55 18.46 20.17
C GLU A 152 -5.84 19.46 21.06
N MET A 153 -5.73 19.10 22.34
CA MET A 153 -5.14 19.89 23.42
C MET A 153 -3.98 20.70 22.86
N SER A 154 -4.20 21.99 22.65
CA SER A 154 -3.18 22.98 22.29
C SER A 154 -1.94 22.61 23.07
N GLU A 155 -0.93 22.06 22.39
CA GLU A 155 0.31 21.65 23.02
C GLU A 155 0.89 22.91 23.67
N GLY A 156 0.70 23.01 24.97
CA GLY A 156 1.21 24.10 25.78
C GLY A 156 2.72 24.09 25.68
N ARG A 157 3.25 24.95 24.83
CA ARG A 157 4.66 25.33 24.80
C ARG A 157 5.03 25.89 26.17
N ARG A 158 5.77 25.12 26.95
CA ARG A 158 6.55 25.61 28.10
C ARG A 158 7.88 24.88 28.12
#